data_AF-A0A4Q9FL70-F1
#
_entry.id   AF-A0A4Q9FL70-F1
#
_cell.length_a   1.000
_cell.length_b   1.000
_cell.length_c   1.000
_cell.angle_alpha   90.00
_cell.angle_beta   90.00
_cell.angle_gamma   90.00
#
_symmetry.space_group_name_H-M   'P 1'
#
loop_
_entity.id
_entity.type
_entity.pdbx_description
1 polymer ?
#
loop_
_entity_poly.entity_id
_entity_poly.type
_entity_poly.pdbx_seq_one_letter_code
_entity_poly.pdbx_strand_id
1 'polypeptide(L)'
;MKNSDEIKNAKAENFYYIGKRLREIRDDLIEKDDVADKRDSFFSRKNVCDRLGIDYSTLTNVERGTISITTFKLIMYYYTVGYNPMWIILEDNEFIPKQNMGENLFLKEDLQKDFKALESVVSQALSDFKSKL
;
A
#
# COMPACT_ATOMS: atom_id res chain seq x y z
N MET A 1 -1.21 13.06 -10.58
CA MET A 1 -2.46 12.29 -10.34
C MET A 1 -3.02 11.92 -11.71
N LYS A 2 -3.22 10.63 -11.98
CA LYS A 2 -3.73 10.17 -13.29
C LYS A 2 -5.16 10.66 -13.51
N ASN A 3 -5.50 11.08 -14.73
CA ASN A 3 -6.85 11.57 -15.07
C ASN A 3 -7.86 10.42 -15.13
N SER A 4 -9.18 10.70 -15.07
CA SER A 4 -10.20 9.63 -14.98
C SER A 4 -10.15 8.65 -16.16
N ASP A 5 -9.78 9.12 -17.34
CA ASP A 5 -9.64 8.30 -18.54
C ASP A 5 -8.36 7.44 -18.53
N GLU A 6 -7.30 7.92 -17.87
CA GLU A 6 -6.07 7.14 -17.66
C GLU A 6 -6.29 6.01 -16.65
N ILE A 7 -7.16 6.22 -15.66
CA ILE A 7 -7.55 5.18 -14.69
C ILE A 7 -8.40 4.10 -15.38
N LYS A 8 -9.33 4.49 -16.25
CA LYS A 8 -10.17 3.54 -17.01
C LYS A 8 -9.36 2.71 -18.00
N ASN A 9 -8.32 3.29 -18.58
CA ASN A 9 -7.44 2.62 -19.55
C ASN A 9 -6.20 1.97 -18.90
N ALA A 10 -6.08 2.04 -17.57
CA ALA A 10 -4.96 1.46 -16.85
C ALA A 10 -5.01 -0.08 -16.95
N LYS A 11 -3.87 -0.68 -17.29
CA LYS A 11 -3.70 -2.13 -17.25
C LYS A 11 -3.75 -2.63 -15.81
N ALA A 12 -4.16 -3.89 -15.61
CA ALA A 12 -4.16 -4.51 -14.28
C ALA A 12 -2.79 -4.42 -13.57
N GLU A 13 -1.70 -4.48 -14.35
CA GLU A 13 -0.31 -4.28 -13.91
C GLU A 13 -0.10 -2.96 -13.16
N ASN A 14 -0.83 -1.91 -13.53
CA ASN A 14 -0.75 -0.59 -12.91
C ASN A 14 -1.32 -0.57 -11.48
N PHE A 15 -1.93 -1.65 -11.00
CA PHE A 15 -2.50 -1.75 -9.66
C PHE A 15 -1.88 -2.86 -8.81
N TYR A 16 -0.82 -3.52 -9.30
CA TYR A 16 -0.15 -4.60 -8.56
C TYR A 16 0.41 -4.14 -7.21
N TYR A 17 0.79 -2.87 -7.09
CA TYR A 17 1.24 -2.30 -5.83
C TYR A 17 0.14 -2.36 -4.74
N ILE A 18 -1.14 -2.24 -5.10
CA ILE A 18 -2.26 -2.33 -4.15
C ILE A 18 -2.29 -3.74 -3.54
N GLY A 19 -2.25 -4.77 -4.38
CA GLY A 19 -2.22 -6.16 -3.92
C GLY A 19 -1.01 -6.47 -3.04
N LYS A 20 0.16 -6.00 -3.46
CA LYS A 20 1.41 -6.14 -2.69
C LYS A 20 1.29 -5.49 -1.31
N ARG A 21 0.79 -4.25 -1.23
CA ARG A 21 0.60 -3.53 0.03
C ARG A 21 -0.43 -4.18 0.94
N LEU A 22 -1.53 -4.70 0.40
CA LEU A 22 -2.51 -5.46 1.18
C LEU A 22 -1.89 -6.71 1.80
N ARG A 23 -1.02 -7.41 1.06
CA ARG A 23 -0.26 -8.53 1.59
C ARG A 23 0.73 -8.08 2.68
N GLU A 24 1.49 -7.01 2.45
CA GLU A 24 2.43 -6.46 3.43
C GLU A 24 1.74 -6.12 4.74
N ILE A 25 0.54 -5.52 4.68
CA ILE A 25 -0.25 -5.23 5.88
C ILE A 25 -0.64 -6.52 6.63
N ARG A 26 -1.08 -7.55 5.90
CA ARG A 26 -1.42 -8.83 6.53
C ARG A 26 -0.20 -9.45 7.21
N ASP A 27 0.93 -9.47 6.52
CA ASP A 27 2.15 -10.10 7.00
C ASP A 27 2.67 -9.34 8.27
N ASP A 28 2.63 -8.00 8.29
CA ASP A 28 2.89 -7.19 9.50
C ASP A 28 1.95 -7.55 10.66
N LEU A 29 0.67 -7.75 10.38
CA LEU A 29 -0.34 -8.07 11.39
C LEU A 29 -0.14 -9.46 11.98
N ILE A 30 0.23 -10.45 11.15
CA ILE A 30 0.60 -11.80 11.59
C ILE A 30 1.83 -11.74 12.50
N GLU A 31 2.84 -10.94 12.15
CA GLU A 31 4.04 -10.77 12.97
C GLU A 31 3.71 -10.20 14.36
N LYS A 32 2.84 -9.19 14.42
CA LYS A 32 2.39 -8.54 15.66
C LYS A 32 1.41 -9.37 16.51
N ASP A 33 0.81 -10.40 15.93
CA ASP A 33 -0.18 -11.23 16.63
C ASP A 33 0.49 -12.16 17.66
N ASP A 34 0.03 -12.12 18.90
CA ASP A 34 0.63 -12.87 20.03
C ASP A 34 0.11 -14.31 20.09
N VAL A 35 0.52 -15.11 19.09
CA VAL A 35 0.18 -16.53 18.96
C VAL A 35 1.45 -17.36 18.75
N ALA A 36 1.49 -18.56 19.34
CA ALA A 36 2.64 -19.46 19.26
C ALA A 36 2.86 -20.00 17.83
N ASP A 37 1.79 -20.39 17.13
CA ASP A 37 1.83 -20.72 15.70
C ASP A 37 1.15 -19.60 14.90
N LYS A 38 1.92 -18.95 14.02
CA LYS A 38 1.43 -17.87 13.15
C LYS A 38 0.36 -18.33 12.16
N ARG A 39 0.20 -19.63 11.92
CA ARG A 39 -0.91 -20.19 11.13
C ARG A 39 -2.26 -19.98 11.80
N ASP A 40 -2.27 -19.92 13.13
CA ASP A 40 -3.47 -19.69 13.94
C ASP A 40 -3.74 -18.20 14.18
N SER A 41 -2.88 -17.32 13.65
CA SER A 41 -3.07 -15.87 13.73
C SER A 41 -4.45 -15.48 13.24
N PHE A 42 -5.05 -14.51 13.92
CA PHE A 42 -6.29 -13.86 13.50
C PHE A 42 -6.23 -13.26 12.09
N PHE A 43 -5.02 -12.98 11.62
CA PHE A 43 -4.71 -12.42 10.31
C PHE A 43 -4.15 -13.45 9.32
N SER A 44 -4.12 -14.74 9.68
CA SER A 44 -3.78 -15.81 8.73
C SER A 44 -4.74 -15.79 7.55
N ARG A 45 -4.29 -16.26 6.38
CA ARG A 45 -5.13 -16.28 5.17
C ARG A 45 -6.47 -16.95 5.40
N LYS A 46 -6.46 -18.10 6.08
CA LYS A 46 -7.66 -18.87 6.40
C LYS A 46 -8.64 -18.01 7.20
N ASN A 47 -8.17 -17.44 8.30
CA ASN A 47 -9.02 -16.66 9.22
C ASN A 47 -9.52 -15.35 8.59
N VAL A 48 -8.73 -14.71 7.74
CA VAL A 48 -9.16 -13.55 6.94
C VAL A 48 -10.22 -13.95 5.91
N CYS A 49 -10.04 -15.07 5.22
CA CYS A 49 -11.02 -15.60 4.26
C CYS A 49 -12.36 -15.89 4.93
N ASP A 50 -12.32 -16.60 6.06
CA ASP A 50 -13.51 -16.96 6.84
C ASP A 50 -14.25 -15.71 7.32
N ARG A 51 -13.53 -14.68 7.80
CA ARG A 51 -14.13 -13.43 8.27
C ARG A 51 -14.76 -12.60 7.16
N LEU A 52 -14.12 -12.55 5.99
CA LEU A 52 -14.60 -11.73 4.87
C LEU A 52 -15.62 -12.48 3.98
N GLY A 53 -15.84 -13.77 4.24
CA GLY A 53 -16.69 -14.64 3.44
C GLY A 53 -16.18 -14.77 2.01
N ILE A 54 -14.88 -15.01 1.84
CA ILE A 54 -14.22 -15.13 0.53
C ILE A 54 -13.39 -16.41 0.45
N ASP A 55 -13.16 -16.89 -0.77
CA ASP A 55 -12.32 -18.05 -0.99
C ASP A 55 -10.82 -17.70 -0.88
N TYR A 56 -10.02 -18.70 -0.52
CA TYR A 56 -8.57 -18.58 -0.44
C TYR A 56 -7.92 -18.14 -1.77
N SER A 57 -8.45 -18.63 -2.89
CA SER A 57 -8.01 -18.25 -4.23
C SER A 57 -8.29 -16.78 -4.52
N THR A 58 -9.46 -16.26 -4.10
CA THR A 58 -9.81 -14.85 -4.23
C THR A 58 -8.84 -13.97 -3.48
N LEU A 59 -8.56 -14.27 -2.21
CA LEU A 59 -7.57 -13.52 -1.42
C LEU A 59 -6.19 -13.56 -2.08
N THR A 60 -5.75 -14.74 -2.53
CA THR A 60 -4.46 -14.93 -3.20
C THR A 60 -4.35 -14.09 -4.48
N ASN A 61 -5.42 -14.03 -5.29
CA ASN A 61 -5.44 -13.24 -6.52
C ASN A 61 -5.42 -11.73 -6.23
N VAL A 62 -6.15 -11.28 -5.22
CA VAL A 62 -6.13 -9.87 -4.80
C VAL A 62 -4.73 -9.47 -4.35
N GLU A 63 -4.06 -10.28 -3.54
CA GLU A 63 -2.68 -10.01 -3.10
C GLU A 63 -1.64 -10.07 -4.23
N ARG A 64 -1.98 -10.72 -5.36
CA ARG A 64 -1.18 -10.70 -6.58
C ARG A 64 -1.51 -9.51 -7.49
N GLY A 65 -2.46 -8.66 -7.10
CA GLY A 65 -2.78 -7.43 -7.82
C GLY A 65 -4.09 -7.46 -8.62
N THR A 66 -4.90 -8.51 -8.49
CA THR A 66 -6.26 -8.48 -9.06
C THR A 66 -7.14 -7.50 -8.29
N ILE A 67 -7.69 -6.51 -9.00
CA ILE A 67 -8.63 -5.54 -8.41
C ILE A 67 -10.05 -6.08 -8.52
N SER A 68 -10.74 -6.15 -7.38
CA SER A 68 -12.12 -6.62 -7.27
C SER A 68 -12.82 -5.98 -6.07
N ILE A 69 -14.10 -6.30 -5.85
CA ILE A 69 -14.84 -5.90 -4.65
C ILE A 69 -14.10 -6.32 -3.37
N THR A 70 -13.43 -7.47 -3.40
CA THR A 70 -12.64 -7.99 -2.26
C THR A 70 -11.45 -7.09 -1.92
N THR A 71 -10.85 -6.42 -2.91
CA THR A 71 -9.79 -5.42 -2.67
C THR A 71 -10.31 -4.31 -1.75
N PHE A 72 -11.49 -3.78 -2.02
CA PHE A 72 -12.11 -2.75 -1.18
C PHE A 72 -12.50 -3.28 0.20
N LYS A 73 -13.02 -4.53 0.28
CA LYS A 73 -13.28 -5.18 1.58
C LYS A 73 -12.03 -5.25 2.44
N LEU A 74 -10.88 -5.62 1.87
CA LEU A 74 -9.61 -5.70 2.59
C LEU A 74 -9.10 -4.33 3.02
N ILE A 75 -9.20 -3.30 2.16
CA ILE A 75 -8.82 -1.93 2.52
C ILE A 75 -9.65 -1.46 3.72
N MET A 76 -10.97 -1.65 3.69
CA MET A 76 -11.85 -1.29 4.80
C MET A 76 -11.56 -2.10 6.06
N TYR A 77 -11.30 -3.40 5.92
CA TYR A 77 -10.91 -4.27 7.03
C TYR A 77 -9.60 -3.83 7.68
N TYR A 78 -8.58 -3.48 6.90
CA TYR A 78 -7.31 -3.02 7.47
C TYR A 78 -7.40 -1.60 8.04
N TYR A 79 -8.31 -0.78 7.55
CA TYR A 79 -8.63 0.50 8.15
C TYR A 79 -9.15 0.36 9.59
N THR A 80 -10.00 -0.64 9.87
CA THR A 80 -10.51 -0.86 11.23
C THR A 80 -9.43 -1.28 12.23
N VAL A 81 -8.33 -1.85 11.76
CA VAL A 81 -7.14 -2.19 12.57
C VAL A 81 -6.01 -1.16 12.44
N GLY A 82 -6.34 0.04 11.96
CA GLY A 82 -5.47 1.22 12.04
C GLY A 82 -4.52 1.44 10.86
N TYR A 83 -4.72 0.79 9.71
CA TYR A 83 -3.93 1.07 8.50
C TYR A 83 -4.54 2.17 7.65
N ASN A 84 -3.68 2.98 7.01
CA ASN A 84 -4.11 4.12 6.20
C ASN A 84 -4.55 3.68 4.79
N PRO A 85 -5.81 3.89 4.38
CA PRO A 85 -6.28 3.53 3.04
C PRO A 85 -5.52 4.25 1.92
N MET A 86 -5.11 5.50 2.17
CA MET A 86 -4.39 6.31 1.18
C MET A 86 -3.01 5.73 0.91
N TRP A 87 -2.35 5.18 1.93
CA TRP A 87 -1.06 4.51 1.77
C TRP A 87 -1.16 3.27 0.87
N ILE A 88 -2.32 2.60 0.90
CA ILE A 88 -2.58 1.42 0.07
C ILE A 88 -2.84 1.83 -1.39
N ILE A 89 -3.71 2.82 -1.60
CA ILE A 89 -4.31 3.14 -2.90
C ILE A 89 -3.43 4.04 -3.77
N LEU A 90 -2.66 4.97 -3.20
CA LEU A 90 -1.88 5.93 -3.99
C LEU A 90 -0.54 5.34 -4.44
N GLU A 91 -0.25 5.35 -5.73
CA GLU A 91 1.02 4.87 -6.30
C GLU A 91 2.24 5.49 -5.58
N ASP A 92 2.26 6.81 -5.44
CA ASP A 92 3.29 7.57 -4.73
C ASP A 92 2.93 7.73 -3.24
N ASN A 93 3.28 6.74 -2.41
CA ASN A 93 2.89 6.71 -0.99
C ASN A 93 4.02 6.99 0.02
N GLU A 94 5.19 7.41 -0.43
CA GLU A 94 6.41 7.57 0.41
C GLU A 94 6.21 8.51 1.61
N PHE A 95 5.36 9.54 1.43
CA PHE A 95 5.05 10.55 2.47
C PHE A 95 3.77 10.27 3.23
N ILE A 96 3.08 9.16 2.92
CA ILE A 96 1.83 8.79 3.57
C ILE A 96 2.17 7.83 4.71
N PRO A 97 1.72 8.09 5.95
CA PRO A 97 1.97 7.17 7.05
C PRO A 97 1.20 5.85 6.82
N LYS A 98 1.89 4.71 6.95
CA LYS A 98 1.31 3.36 6.76
C LYS A 98 0.20 3.04 7.77
N GLN A 99 0.37 3.47 9.02
CA GLN A 99 -0.63 3.34 10.07
C GLN A 99 -1.22 4.71 10.42
N ASN A 100 -2.53 4.76 10.65
CA ASN A 100 -3.22 5.92 11.18
C ASN A 100 -2.85 6.05 12.66
N MET A 101 -1.74 6.74 12.96
CA MET A 101 -1.60 7.34 14.28
C MET A 101 -2.75 8.34 14.40
N GLY A 102 -3.58 8.21 15.44
CA GLY A 102 -4.78 9.03 15.63
C GLY A 102 -4.52 10.49 15.26
N GLU A 103 -5.41 11.05 14.46
CA GLU A 103 -5.44 12.48 14.10
C GLU A 103 -4.17 13.04 13.46
N ASN A 104 -3.72 12.58 12.29
CA ASN A 104 -2.92 13.44 11.41
C ASN A 104 -3.08 13.04 9.94
N LEU A 105 -4.20 13.49 9.36
CA LEU A 105 -4.37 13.59 7.90
C LEU A 105 -3.60 14.80 7.32
N PHE A 106 -2.71 15.42 8.10
CA PHE A 106 -1.79 16.42 7.61
C PHE A 106 -0.68 15.70 6.86
N LEU A 107 -0.83 15.66 5.53
CA LEU A 107 0.31 15.59 4.62
C LEU A 107 1.40 16.49 5.18
N LYS A 108 2.57 15.95 5.50
CA LYS A 108 3.74 16.77 5.81
C LYS A 108 4.22 17.39 4.49
N GLU A 109 3.44 18.31 3.94
CA GLU A 109 3.69 18.97 2.65
C GLU A 109 5.08 19.60 2.63
N ASP A 110 5.54 20.08 3.77
CA ASP A 110 6.90 20.61 3.96
C ASP A 110 7.97 19.54 3.71
N LEU A 111 7.81 18.32 4.23
CA LEU A 111 8.75 17.21 4.02
C LEU A 111 8.76 16.74 2.57
N GLN A 112 7.61 16.75 1.90
CA GLN A 112 7.52 16.42 0.48
C GLN A 112 8.20 17.50 -0.38
N LYS A 113 8.05 18.77 -0.01
CA LYS A 113 8.70 19.89 -0.69
C LYS A 113 10.23 19.84 -0.51
N ASP A 114 10.70 19.57 0.69
CA ASP A 114 12.12 19.42 1.00
C ASP A 114 12.74 18.24 0.25
N PHE A 115 12.02 17.12 0.17
CA PHE A 115 12.46 15.97 -0.62
C PHE A 115 12.57 16.28 -2.11
N LYS A 116 11.57 16.94 -2.72
CA LYS A 116 11.64 17.36 -4.12
C LYS A 116 12.80 18.32 -4.40
N ALA A 117 13.09 19.22 -3.46
CA ALA A 117 14.24 20.09 -3.56
C ALA A 117 15.56 19.29 -3.55
N LEU A 118 15.68 18.31 -2.65
CA LEU A 118 16.84 17.42 -2.59
C LEU A 118 17.00 16.59 -3.88
N GLU A 119 15.92 16.01 -4.37
CA GLU A 119 15.91 15.19 -5.60
C GLU A 119 16.37 16.01 -6.82
N SER A 120 15.93 17.26 -6.91
CA SER A 120 16.37 18.20 -7.95
C SER A 120 17.88 18.47 -7.86
N VAL A 121 18.42 18.70 -6.66
CA VAL A 121 19.86 18.93 -6.44
C VAL A 121 20.68 17.69 -6.82
N VAL A 122 20.23 16.50 -6.40
CA VAL A 122 20.92 15.24 -6.72
C VAL A 122 20.90 14.97 -8.23
N SER A 123 19.77 15.19 -8.88
CA SER A 123 19.63 15.03 -10.32
C SER A 123 20.53 16.00 -11.10
N GLN A 124 20.59 17.25 -10.67
CA GLN A 124 21.49 18.24 -11.27
C GLN A 124 22.96 17.85 -11.08
N ALA A 125 23.36 17.45 -9.88
CA ALA A 125 24.72 17.02 -9.59
C ALA A 125 25.13 15.79 -10.44
N LEU A 126 24.22 14.83 -10.64
CA LEU A 126 24.44 13.68 -11.53
C LEU A 126 24.57 14.09 -13.00
N SER A 127 23.76 15.05 -13.45
CA SER A 127 23.83 15.61 -14.80
C SER A 127 25.17 16.32 -15.04
N ASP A 128 25.57 17.16 -14.09
CA ASP A 128 26.83 17.90 -14.12
C ASP A 128 28.03 16.94 -14.12
N PHE A 129 27.96 15.87 -13.34
CA PHE A 129 28.99 14.83 -13.34
C PHE A 129 29.05 14.11 -14.69
N LYS A 130 27.91 13.72 -15.26
CA LYS A 130 27.85 13.11 -16.61
C LYS A 130 28.37 14.03 -17.70
N SER A 131 28.18 15.35 -17.58
CA SER A 131 28.68 16.32 -18.56
C SER A 131 30.20 16.47 -18.58
N LYS A 132 30.89 15.99 -17.53
CA LYS A 132 32.36 16.02 -17.38
C LYS A 132 33.02 14.70 -17.79
N LEU A 133 32.23 13.70 -18.19
CA LEU A 133 32.65 12.43 -18.77
C LEU A 133 32.68 12.55 -20.29
#